data_AF-A0A5C8I5J9-F1
#
_entry.id   AF-A0A5C8I5J9-F1
#
_cell.length_a   1.000
_cell.length_b   1.000
_cell.length_c   1.000
_cell.angle_alpha   90.00
_cell.angle_beta   90.00
_cell.angle_gamma   90.00
#
_symmetry.space_group_name_H-M   'P 1'
#
loop_
_entity.id
_entity.type
_entity.pdbx_description
1 polymer ?
#
loop_
_entity_poly.entity_id
_entity_poly.type
_entity_poly.pdbx_seq_one_letter_code
_entity_poly.pdbx_strand_id
1 'polypeptide(L)'
;MVKVKPGDTVESVIVDGNAVAGLLSDALQSDATLLRLTCGTCGDQSVLAEALVELDEAGAIVRCRSCTHTMLTLLRRPEGVTLRIGTFEIAFPGAAG
;
A
#
# COMPACT_ATOMS: atom_id res chain seq x y z
N MET A 1 -8.09 -11.92 21.06
CA MET A 1 -8.29 -10.45 21.10
C MET A 1 -7.51 -9.93 22.29
N VAL A 2 -6.32 -9.37 22.09
CA VAL A 2 -5.53 -8.78 23.18
C VAL A 2 -6.08 -7.38 23.45
N LYS A 3 -6.52 -7.13 24.69
CA LYS A 3 -7.13 -5.86 25.08
C LYS A 3 -6.02 -4.96 25.64
N VAL A 4 -5.44 -4.10 24.79
CA VAL A 4 -4.39 -3.15 25.19
C VAL A 4 -5.01 -1.95 25.90
N LYS A 5 -4.52 -1.59 27.09
CA LYS A 5 -4.96 -0.39 27.81
C LYS A 5 -3.99 0.77 27.57
N PRO A 6 -4.45 2.02 27.64
CA PRO A 6 -3.56 3.18 27.58
C PRO A 6 -2.55 3.13 28.74
N GLY A 7 -1.26 3.01 28.44
CA GLY A 7 -0.16 2.95 29.42
C GLY A 7 0.64 1.63 29.42
N ASP A 8 0.18 0.59 28.73
CA ASP A 8 0.96 -0.64 28.55
C ASP A 8 2.12 -0.38 27.57
N THR A 9 3.36 -0.57 28.01
CA THR A 9 4.50 -0.72 27.08
C THR A 9 4.29 -2.01 26.31
N VAL A 10 3.86 -1.89 25.05
CA VAL A 10 3.76 -3.04 24.15
C VAL A 10 5.18 -3.49 23.86
N GLU A 11 5.60 -4.59 24.48
CA GLU A 11 6.88 -5.22 24.19
C GLU A 11 6.85 -5.73 22.75
N SER A 12 7.62 -5.10 21.87
CA SER A 12 7.72 -5.50 20.47
C SER A 12 8.61 -6.73 20.36
N VAL A 13 8.09 -7.82 19.79
CA VAL A 13 8.87 -9.04 19.54
C VAL A 13 9.29 -9.08 18.07
N ILE A 14 10.57 -9.37 17.81
CA ILE A 14 11.08 -9.56 16.44
C ILE A 14 10.75 -10.98 15.99
N VAL A 15 9.93 -11.08 14.94
CA VAL A 15 9.49 -12.34 14.32
C VAL A 15 9.74 -12.30 12.81
N ASP A 16 9.68 -13.45 12.15
CA ASP A 16 9.83 -13.51 10.70
C ASP A 16 8.59 -12.98 9.95
N GLY A 17 8.76 -12.68 8.67
CA GLY A 17 7.73 -12.06 7.84
C GLY A 17 6.46 -12.90 7.63
N ASN A 18 6.47 -14.20 7.91
CA ASN A 18 5.24 -15.00 7.80
C ASN A 18 4.19 -14.56 8.82
N ALA A 19 4.60 -13.94 9.94
CA ALA A 19 3.69 -13.44 10.96
C ALA A 19 2.70 -12.37 10.44
N VAL A 20 3.04 -11.65 9.36
CA VAL A 20 2.15 -10.63 8.76
C VAL A 20 1.28 -11.16 7.61
N ALA A 21 1.37 -12.44 7.25
CA ALA A 21 0.66 -13.01 6.10
C ALA A 21 -0.87 -12.84 6.20
N GLY A 22 -1.44 -13.04 7.39
CA GLY A 22 -2.88 -12.81 7.62
C GLY A 22 -3.27 -11.35 7.43
N LEU A 23 -2.52 -10.43 8.04
CA LEU A 23 -2.75 -8.98 7.90
C LEU A 23 -2.67 -8.52 6.45
N LEU A 24 -1.68 -8.99 5.70
CA LEU A 24 -1.54 -8.70 4.28
C LEU A 24 -2.67 -9.31 3.47
N SER A 25 -3.13 -10.51 3.80
CA SER A 25 -4.24 -11.16 3.10
C SER A 25 -5.55 -10.38 3.29
N ASP A 26 -5.83 -9.92 4.51
CA ASP A 26 -7.02 -9.12 4.80
C ASP A 26 -6.95 -7.75 4.12
N ALA A 27 -5.77 -7.13 4.15
CA ALA A 27 -5.49 -5.84 3.53
C ALA A 27 -5.64 -5.87 1.99
N LEU A 28 -5.09 -6.90 1.34
CA LEU A 28 -5.00 -7.00 -0.13
C LEU A 28 -6.28 -7.54 -0.80
N GLN A 29 -7.25 -8.06 -0.04
CA GLN A 29 -8.56 -8.48 -0.57
C GLN A 29 -9.46 -7.30 -1.00
N SER A 30 -9.03 -6.07 -0.78
CA SER A 30 -9.79 -4.87 -1.10
C SER A 30 -9.78 -4.54 -2.60
N ASP A 31 -10.84 -3.87 -3.07
CA ASP A 31 -10.87 -3.28 -4.42
C ASP A 31 -9.69 -2.32 -4.58
N ALA A 32 -8.76 -2.67 -5.47
CA ALA A 32 -7.52 -1.95 -5.67
C ALA A 32 -7.74 -0.46 -5.99
N THR A 33 -8.85 -0.12 -6.65
CA THR A 33 -9.18 1.27 -7.02
C THR A 33 -9.43 2.16 -5.80
N LEU A 34 -9.81 1.58 -4.67
CA LEU A 34 -10.11 2.26 -3.40
C LEU A 34 -8.91 2.34 -2.46
N LEU A 35 -7.75 1.78 -2.82
CA LEU A 35 -6.54 1.88 -2.01
C LEU A 35 -6.17 3.34 -1.80
N ARG A 36 -6.05 3.75 -0.54
CA ARG A 36 -5.62 5.10 -0.18
C ARG A 36 -4.11 5.21 -0.29
N LEU A 37 -3.66 6.17 -1.08
CA LEU A 37 -2.25 6.49 -1.30
C LEU A 37 -1.94 7.82 -0.60
N THR A 38 -0.88 7.86 0.19
CA THR A 38 -0.33 9.11 0.75
C THR A 38 1.03 9.37 0.14
N CYS A 39 1.18 10.39 -0.70
CA CYS A 39 2.45 10.71 -1.35
C CYS A 39 3.52 11.06 -0.30
N GLY A 40 4.59 10.26 -0.20
CA GLY A 40 5.67 10.53 0.77
C GLY A 40 6.56 11.72 0.39
N THR A 41 6.31 12.38 -0.74
CA THR A 41 7.02 13.62 -1.14
C THR A 41 6.24 14.88 -0.78
N CYS A 42 4.96 14.97 -1.14
CA CYS A 42 4.15 16.18 -0.93
C CYS A 42 3.02 16.03 0.09
N GLY A 43 2.80 14.81 0.61
CA GLY A 43 1.76 14.52 1.59
C GLY A 43 0.34 14.42 1.02
N ASP A 44 0.12 14.67 -0.28
CA ASP A 44 -1.20 14.57 -0.89
C ASP A 44 -1.78 13.16 -0.74
N GLN A 45 -3.07 13.10 -0.42
CA GLN A 45 -3.80 11.85 -0.18
C GLN A 45 -4.93 11.69 -1.18
N SER A 46 -4.95 10.56 -1.87
CA SER A 46 -6.02 10.21 -2.82
C SER A 46 -6.27 8.71 -2.81
N VAL A 47 -7.32 8.26 -3.49
CA VAL A 47 -7.48 6.83 -3.83
C VAL A 47 -6.68 6.51 -5.10
N LEU A 48 -6.37 5.22 -5.33
CA LEU A 48 -5.65 4.78 -6.53
C LEU A 48 -6.38 5.17 -7.83
N ALA A 49 -7.72 5.14 -7.83
CA ALA A 49 -8.54 5.54 -8.97
C ALA A 49 -8.29 6.98 -9.45
N GLU A 50 -7.77 7.85 -8.59
CA GLU A 50 -7.52 9.27 -8.89
C GLU A 50 -6.05 9.55 -9.25
N ALA A 51 -5.18 8.54 -9.19
CA ALA A 51 -3.76 8.71 -9.49
C ALA A 51 -3.52 8.86 -11.00
N LEU A 52 -2.43 9.54 -11.36
CA LEU A 52 -1.97 9.59 -12.75
C LEU A 52 -1.23 8.29 -13.06
N VAL A 53 -1.58 7.62 -14.17
CA VAL A 53 -0.96 6.35 -14.56
C VAL A 53 -0.41 6.43 -15.98
N GLU A 54 0.88 6.16 -16.12
CA GLU A 54 1.51 5.85 -17.40
C GLU A 54 1.45 4.32 -17.58
N LEU A 55 0.80 3.84 -18.63
CA LEU A 55 0.51 2.41 -18.84
C LEU A 55 0.97 1.98 -20.23
N ASP A 56 1.69 0.86 -20.30
CA ASP A 56 2.11 0.23 -21.55
C ASP A 56 2.11 -1.32 -21.45
N GLU A 57 2.72 -1.99 -22.42
CA GLU A 57 2.84 -3.45 -22.46
C GLU A 57 3.75 -4.01 -21.36
N ALA A 58 4.75 -3.23 -20.92
CA ALA A 58 5.69 -3.63 -19.89
C ALA A 58 5.10 -3.45 -18.48
N GLY A 59 4.17 -2.51 -18.29
CA GLY A 59 3.48 -2.33 -17.02
C GLY A 59 2.90 -0.94 -16.79
N ALA A 60 2.94 -0.48 -15.54
CA ALA A 60 2.33 0.77 -15.11
C ALA A 60 3.24 1.56 -14.15
N ILE A 61 3.30 2.88 -14.34
CA ILE A 61 3.91 3.83 -13.40
C ILE A 61 2.80 4.70 -12.83
N VAL A 62 2.59 4.62 -11.51
CA VAL A 62 1.59 5.43 -10.80
C VAL A 62 2.27 6.64 -10.19
N ARG A 63 1.74 7.83 -10.49
CA ARG A 63 2.30 9.13 -10.10
C ARG A 63 1.30 9.91 -9.27
N CYS A 64 1.80 10.66 -8.29
CA CYS A 64 1.00 11.59 -7.51
C CYS A 64 0.37 12.64 -8.44
N ARG A 65 -0.93 12.86 -8.37
CA ARG A 65 -1.58 13.88 -9.23
C ARG A 65 -1.07 15.29 -8.95
N SER A 66 -0.66 15.57 -7.71
CA SER A 66 -0.30 16.90 -7.24
C SER A 66 1.13 17.30 -7.55
N CYS A 67 2.11 16.39 -7.34
CA CYS A 67 3.53 16.68 -7.57
C CYS A 67 4.17 15.84 -8.68
N THR A 68 3.43 14.89 -9.26
CA THR A 68 3.88 13.97 -10.31
C THR A 68 5.03 13.03 -9.91
N HIS A 69 5.39 12.97 -8.62
CA HIS A 69 6.38 12.01 -8.13
C HIS A 69 5.86 10.57 -8.29
N THR A 70 6.75 9.64 -8.64
CA THR A 70 6.39 8.23 -8.83
C THR A 70 6.16 7.55 -7.48
N MET A 71 4.99 6.97 -7.28
CA MET A 71 4.60 6.28 -6.05
C MET A 71 4.70 4.76 -6.21
N LEU A 72 4.23 4.21 -7.33
CA LEU A 72 4.26 2.79 -7.63
C LEU A 72 4.83 2.52 -9.02
N THR A 73 5.50 1.38 -9.16
CA THR A 73 5.80 0.79 -10.46
C THR A 73 5.35 -0.66 -10.45
N LEU A 74 4.49 -1.03 -11.39
CA LEU A 74 4.11 -2.41 -11.67
C LEU A 74 4.81 -2.81 -12.96
N LEU A 75 5.58 -3.88 -12.95
CA LEU A 75 6.16 -4.45 -14.16
C LEU A 75 5.63 -5.86 -14.37
N ARG A 76 5.19 -6.15 -15.58
CA ARG A 76 4.79 -7.48 -16.02
C ARG A 76 6.06 -8.26 -16.37
N ARG A 77 6.11 -9.51 -15.92
CA ARG A 77 7.14 -10.48 -16.24
C ARG A 77 6.51 -11.83 -16.60
N PRO A 78 7.21 -12.73 -17.29
CA PRO A 78 6.68 -14.06 -17.59
C PRO A 78 6.20 -14.82 -16.35
N GLU A 79 6.86 -14.63 -15.22
CA GLU A 79 6.60 -15.29 -13.93
C GLU A 79 5.56 -14.58 -13.05
N GLY A 80 5.07 -13.40 -13.43
CA GLY A 80 4.08 -12.65 -12.65
C GLY A 80 4.23 -11.13 -12.75
N VAL A 81 3.80 -10.42 -11.71
CA VAL A 81 3.90 -8.96 -11.62
C VAL A 81 4.81 -8.58 -10.47
N THR A 82 5.79 -7.70 -10.72
CA THR A 82 6.59 -7.10 -9.64
C THR A 82 6.03 -5.74 -9.28
N LEU A 83 5.73 -5.53 -7.99
CA LEU A 83 5.35 -4.25 -7.43
C LEU A 83 6.56 -3.60 -6.75
N ARG A 84 6.94 -2.40 -7.20
CA ARG A 84 7.92 -1.56 -6.51
C ARG A 84 7.21 -0.35 -5.90
N ILE A 85 7.36 -0.21 -4.60
CA ILE A 85 6.79 0.86 -3.79
C ILE A 85 7.90 1.91 -3.57
N GLY A 86 7.66 3.16 -3.95
CA GLY A 86 8.57 4.30 -3.73
C GLY A 86 8.47 4.87 -2.31
N THR A 87 8.55 6.19 -2.15
CA THR A 87 8.34 6.88 -0.85
C THR A 87 6.87 7.22 -0.67
N PHE A 88 6.06 6.34 -0.05
CA PHE A 88 4.66 6.64 0.26
C PHE A 88 4.08 5.62 1.28
N GLU A 89 2.99 5.96 1.96
CA GLU A 89 2.27 5.09 2.91
C GLU A 89 0.99 4.55 2.26
N ILE A 90 0.77 3.22 2.32
CA ILE A 90 -0.48 2.56 1.93
C ILE A 90 -1.31 2.32 3.19
N ALA A 91 -2.51 2.91 3.24
CA ALA A 91 -3.47 2.64 4.30
C ALA A 91 -4.56 1.71 3.77
N PHE A 92 -4.73 0.56 4.42
CA PHE A 92 -5.80 -0.38 4.12
C PHE A 92 -7.03 -0.04 4.97
N PRO A 93 -8.21 0.22 4.38
CA PRO A 93 -9.43 0.37 5.16
C PRO A 93 -9.73 -0.97 5.85
N GLY A 94 -9.83 -0.98 7.18
CA GLY A 94 -10.29 -2.16 7.91
C GLY A 94 -11.70 -2.53 7.47
N ALA A 95 -12.01 -3.83 7.41
CA ALA A 95 -13.36 -4.31 7.17
C ALA A 95 -14.33 -3.54 8.08
N ALA A 96 -15.21 -2.73 7.48
CA ALA A 96 -16.28 -2.08 8.22
C ALA A 96 -17.14 -3.20 8.83
N GLY A 97 -17.09 -3.31 10.16
CA GLY A 97 -18.07 -4.06 10.93
C GLY A 97 -19.41 -3.34 10.96
#